data_AF-A0A1W0ACN8-F1
#
_entry.id   AF-A0A1W0ACN8-F1
#
_cell.length_a   1.000
_cell.length_b   1.000
_cell.length_c   1.000
_cell.angle_alpha   90.00
_cell.angle_beta   90.00
_cell.angle_gamma   90.00
#
_symmetry.space_group_name_H-M   'P 1'
#
loop_
_entity.id
_entity.type
_entity.pdbx_description
1 polymer ?
#
loop_
_entity_poly.entity_id
_entity_poly.type
_entity_poly.pdbx_seq_one_letter_code
_entity_poly.pdbx_strand_id
1 'polypeptide(L)'
;MIAAIAPVVGFISSFFIPDQIILGDSLHDTLRDLWSAGKKRAVWQLMAFNFFNAFFFDAVAAPSDIIKRSWAKVEPFVDGVFSNVLAVFLFSLAMHFTRQYFLQSNWRMIIFITTMVTVSIQWTVDFLCVFNVIRSQYFYMGVPLTYQIPVAIRGIVVSFATVEIADERFEASTYALITTMHAVAGPISTSLFKQIDAQFRAYKQDIATDTPYVRWQVAYCLLFCYGSRLFSNITLFLLPRQKKEAQELKMMGNTNPRMSVAMLVIGLFALVWGVTTNIMSIDPNSACLSIAGGPGC
;
A
#
# COMPACT_ATOMS: atom_id res chain seq x y z
N MET A 1 -1.59 -2.91 20.49
CA MET A 1 -1.03 -2.01 21.53
C MET A 1 -0.29 -0.80 20.97
N ILE A 2 0.47 -0.90 19.86
CA ILE A 2 1.25 0.23 19.30
C ILE A 2 0.36 1.32 18.66
N ALA A 3 -0.78 0.96 18.05
CA ALA A 3 -1.73 1.93 17.48
C ALA A 3 -2.37 2.87 18.53
N ALA A 4 -2.37 2.49 19.82
CA ALA A 4 -2.85 3.33 20.91
C ALA A 4 -1.78 4.31 21.43
N ILE A 5 -0.50 4.06 21.13
CA ILE A 5 0.62 4.89 21.61
C ILE A 5 0.79 6.14 20.74
N ALA A 6 0.56 6.02 19.42
CA ALA A 6 0.65 7.16 18.50
C ALA A 6 -0.27 8.34 18.87
N PRO A 7 -1.58 8.16 19.16
CA PRO A 7 -2.43 9.26 19.60
C PRO A 7 -2.05 9.80 20.99
N VAL A 8 -1.52 8.96 21.89
CA VAL A 8 -1.06 9.38 23.22
C VAL A 8 0.20 10.26 23.12
N VAL A 9 1.16 9.87 22.28
CA VAL A 9 2.36 10.68 22.01
C VAL A 9 1.99 11.98 21.30
N GLY A 10 1.06 11.93 20.34
CA GLY A 10 0.52 13.13 19.68
C GLY A 10 -0.15 14.09 20.66
N PHE A 11 -1.00 13.57 21.55
CA PHE A 11 -1.68 14.35 22.59
C PHE A 11 -0.70 14.98 23.58
N ILE A 12 0.30 14.22 24.05
CA ILE A 12 1.34 14.75 24.94
C ILE A 12 2.18 15.81 24.21
N SER A 13 2.57 15.58 22.96
CA SER A 13 3.34 16.55 22.18
C SER A 13 2.60 17.87 21.93
N SER A 14 1.27 17.83 21.81
CA SER A 14 0.43 19.03 21.66
C SER A 14 0.48 19.96 22.89
N PHE A 15 0.74 19.44 24.09
CA PHE A 15 0.94 20.29 25.27
C PHE A 15 2.31 21.00 25.28
N PHE A 16 3.30 20.48 24.56
CA PHE A 16 4.66 21.02 24.53
C PHE A 16 4.94 21.90 23.30
N ILE A 17 4.09 21.84 22.28
CA ILE A 17 4.20 22.66 21.07
C ILE A 17 3.28 23.88 21.26
N PRO A 18 3.83 25.10 21.43
CA PRO A 18 3.02 26.30 21.47
C PRO A 18 2.43 26.56 20.07
N ASP A 19 1.19 26.14 19.86
CA ASP A 19 0.46 26.46 18.63
C ASP A 19 0.23 27.97 18.56
N GLN A 20 0.64 28.59 17.45
CA GLN A 20 0.20 29.95 17.15
C GLN A 20 -1.31 29.89 16.90
N ILE A 21 -2.08 30.57 17.74
CA ILE A 21 -3.53 30.68 17.57
C ILE A 21 -3.78 31.46 16.28
N ILE A 22 -4.03 30.76 15.16
CA ILE A 22 -4.52 31.38 13.93
C ILE A 22 -5.98 31.73 14.20
N LEU A 23 -6.19 32.98 14.60
CA LEU A 23 -7.49 33.52 14.97
C LEU A 23 -8.36 33.69 13.71
N GLY A 24 -9.51 33.02 13.65
CA GLY A 24 -10.70 33.59 13.01
C GLY A 24 -10.96 33.35 11.52
N ASP A 25 -10.45 32.29 10.90
CA ASP A 25 -10.92 31.93 9.55
C ASP A 25 -12.24 31.15 9.61
N SER A 26 -13.22 31.55 8.80
CA SER A 26 -14.43 30.76 8.60
C SER A 26 -14.07 29.38 8.02
N LEU A 27 -14.81 28.33 8.42
CA LEU A 27 -14.66 26.99 7.85
C LEU A 27 -14.76 27.02 6.32
N HIS A 28 -15.62 27.89 5.80
CA HIS A 28 -15.78 28.07 4.37
C HIS A 28 -14.49 28.57 3.69
N ASP A 29 -13.80 29.54 4.29
CA ASP A 29 -12.58 30.12 3.73
C ASP A 29 -11.42 29.12 3.85
N THR A 30 -11.35 28.39 4.96
CA THR A 30 -10.42 27.26 5.14
C THR A 30 -10.61 26.18 4.07
N LEU A 31 -11.85 25.77 3.79
CA LEU A 31 -12.16 24.78 2.76
C LEU A 31 -11.86 25.32 1.35
N ARG A 32 -12.10 26.61 1.10
CA ARG A 32 -11.77 27.24 -0.19
C ARG A 32 -10.25 27.26 -0.42
N ASP A 33 -9.48 27.56 0.61
CA ASP A 33 -8.02 27.57 0.56
C ASP A 33 -7.43 26.17 0.40
N LEU A 34 -7.97 25.19 1.14
CA LEU A 34 -7.61 23.78 1.00
C LEU A 34 -7.93 23.27 -0.42
N TRP A 35 -9.07 23.64 -0.97
CA TRP A 35 -9.42 23.35 -2.36
C TRP A 35 -8.45 24.01 -3.34
N SER A 36 -8.03 25.25 -3.07
CA SER A 36 -7.02 25.95 -3.86
C SER A 36 -5.70 25.19 -3.89
N ALA A 37 -5.24 24.71 -2.74
CA ALA A 37 -4.04 23.87 -2.61
C ALA A 37 -4.21 22.53 -3.36
N GLY A 38 -5.34 21.85 -3.20
CA GLY A 38 -5.63 20.57 -3.88
C GLY A 38 -5.68 20.64 -5.40
N LYS A 39 -5.98 21.82 -5.98
CA LYS A 39 -5.95 22.05 -7.44
C LYS A 39 -4.53 22.14 -8.02
N LYS A 40 -3.51 22.38 -7.19
CA LYS A 40 -2.12 22.51 -7.65
C LYS A 40 -1.63 21.21 -8.27
N ARG A 41 -0.86 21.31 -9.36
CA ARG A 41 -0.30 20.15 -10.06
C ARG A 41 0.42 19.18 -9.15
N ALA A 42 1.27 19.69 -8.27
CA ALA A 42 2.06 18.86 -7.37
C ALA A 42 1.19 17.96 -6.47
N VAL A 43 0.06 18.48 -5.97
CA VAL A 43 -0.82 17.76 -5.04
C VAL A 43 -1.60 16.65 -5.74
N TRP A 44 -2.35 16.96 -6.82
CA TRP A 44 -3.11 15.92 -7.50
C TRP A 44 -2.22 14.87 -8.19
N GLN A 45 -1.03 15.27 -8.65
CA GLN A 45 -0.06 14.35 -9.24
C GLN A 45 0.46 13.36 -8.19
N LEU A 46 0.71 13.83 -6.96
CA LEU A 46 1.13 12.97 -5.85
C LEU A 46 -0.02 12.09 -5.32
N MET A 47 -1.26 12.59 -5.32
CA MET A 47 -2.45 11.76 -5.05
C MET A 47 -2.58 10.62 -6.05
N ALA A 48 -2.45 10.94 -7.35
CA ALA A 48 -2.50 9.95 -8.43
C ALA A 48 -1.38 8.92 -8.29
N PHE A 49 -0.15 9.37 -8.04
CA PHE A 49 0.97 8.47 -7.78
C PHE A 49 0.66 7.50 -6.63
N ASN A 50 0.24 8.01 -5.48
CA ASN A 50 -0.03 7.19 -4.30
C ASN A 50 -1.15 6.18 -4.54
N PHE A 51 -2.24 6.60 -5.18
CA PHE A 51 -3.36 5.71 -5.50
C PHE A 51 -2.95 4.62 -6.49
N PHE A 52 -2.40 4.98 -7.66
CA PHE A 52 -2.06 3.98 -8.68
C PHE A 52 -0.88 3.10 -8.27
N ASN A 53 0.12 3.64 -7.59
CA ASN A 53 1.25 2.84 -7.11
C ASN A 53 0.78 1.78 -6.11
N ALA A 54 -0.04 2.18 -5.13
CA ALA A 54 -0.65 1.27 -4.16
C ALA A 54 -1.57 0.24 -4.83
N PHE A 55 -2.41 0.69 -5.76
CA PHE A 55 -3.32 -0.18 -6.50
C PHE A 55 -2.58 -1.34 -7.17
N PHE A 56 -1.43 -1.09 -7.79
CA PHE A 56 -0.66 -2.14 -8.45
C PHE A 56 0.27 -2.91 -7.51
N PHE A 57 0.88 -2.23 -6.54
CA PHE A 57 1.88 -2.81 -5.63
C PHE A 57 1.26 -3.65 -4.50
N ASP A 58 0.11 -3.24 -3.98
CA ASP A 58 -0.60 -3.93 -2.89
C ASP A 58 -1.56 -5.00 -3.40
N ALA A 59 -1.47 -5.36 -4.68
CA ALA A 59 -2.16 -6.52 -5.24
C ALA A 59 -1.79 -7.77 -4.44
N VAL A 60 -2.78 -8.58 -4.07
CA VAL A 60 -2.62 -9.84 -3.32
C VAL A 60 -3.27 -10.95 -4.12
N ALA A 61 -2.51 -12.02 -4.38
CA ALA A 61 -3.04 -13.22 -5.01
C ALA A 61 -3.95 -13.97 -4.02
N ALA A 62 -5.15 -14.34 -4.47
CA ALA A 62 -6.12 -15.08 -3.68
C ALA A 62 -5.56 -16.37 -3.03
N PRO A 63 -4.73 -17.20 -3.70
CA PRO A 63 -4.22 -18.41 -3.07
C PRO A 63 -3.12 -18.19 -2.04
N SER A 64 -2.52 -16.99 -1.91
CA SER A 64 -1.38 -16.76 -1.01
C SER A 64 -1.66 -17.18 0.45
N ASP A 65 -2.83 -16.83 0.99
CA ASP A 65 -3.22 -17.23 2.35
C ASP A 65 -3.46 -18.75 2.47
N ILE A 66 -3.97 -19.37 1.41
CA ILE A 66 -4.22 -20.81 1.37
C ILE A 66 -2.90 -21.57 1.28
N ILE A 67 -1.95 -21.12 0.47
CA ILE A 67 -0.58 -21.67 0.37
C ILE A 67 0.11 -21.61 1.73
N LYS A 68 0.07 -20.45 2.38
CA LYS A 68 0.65 -20.22 3.72
C LYS A 68 0.14 -21.23 4.75
N ARG A 69 -1.17 -21.47 4.78
CA ARG A 69 -1.81 -22.37 5.76
C ARG A 69 -1.76 -23.85 5.38
N SER A 70 -1.89 -24.18 4.09
CA SER A 70 -2.04 -25.56 3.61
C SER A 70 -0.70 -26.22 3.27
N TRP A 71 0.15 -25.54 2.49
CA TRP A 71 1.43 -26.10 2.03
C TRP A 71 2.57 -25.78 3.00
N ALA A 72 2.73 -24.52 3.39
CA ALA A 72 3.77 -24.12 4.33
C ALA A 72 3.42 -24.45 5.80
N LYS A 73 2.14 -24.77 6.08
CA LYS A 73 1.61 -25.16 7.39
C LYS A 73 2.03 -24.20 8.51
N VAL A 74 2.01 -22.90 8.22
CA VAL A 74 2.40 -21.88 9.18
C VAL A 74 1.40 -21.85 10.33
N GLU A 75 1.91 -22.02 11.56
CA GLU A 75 1.09 -21.92 12.76
C GLU A 75 0.63 -20.47 13.00
N PRO A 76 -0.59 -20.23 13.50
CA PRO A 76 -1.09 -18.89 13.76
C PRO A 76 -0.21 -18.07 14.72
N PHE A 77 0.45 -18.74 15.68
CA PHE A 77 1.39 -18.11 16.59
C PHE A 77 2.62 -17.55 15.85
N VAL A 78 3.22 -18.37 14.98
CA VAL A 78 4.37 -17.98 14.14
C VAL A 78 3.96 -16.85 13.19
N ASP A 79 2.81 -16.97 12.51
CA ASP A 79 2.28 -15.89 11.65
C ASP A 79 2.11 -14.58 12.44
N GLY A 80 1.53 -14.64 13.64
CA GLY A 80 1.33 -13.48 14.50
C GLY A 80 2.63 -12.78 14.89
N VAL A 81 3.64 -13.53 15.35
CA VAL A 81 4.93 -12.98 15.79
C VAL A 81 5.71 -12.38 14.61
N PHE A 82 5.81 -13.11 13.50
CA PHE A 82 6.59 -12.68 12.34
C PHE A 82 5.91 -11.52 11.59
N SER A 83 4.62 -11.63 11.29
CA SER A 83 3.90 -10.63 10.47
C SER A 83 3.60 -9.33 11.22
N ASN A 84 3.56 -9.34 12.56
CA ASN A 84 3.26 -8.13 13.34
C ASN A 84 4.48 -7.64 14.12
N VAL A 85 4.99 -8.42 15.06
CA VAL A 85 6.01 -7.94 16.00
C VAL A 85 7.33 -7.69 15.30
N LEU A 86 7.87 -8.72 14.64
CA LEU A 86 9.16 -8.63 13.97
C LEU A 86 9.10 -7.73 12.73
N ALA A 87 8.01 -7.80 11.95
CA ALA A 87 7.81 -6.93 10.80
C ALA A 87 7.79 -5.45 11.20
N VAL A 88 7.02 -5.05 12.22
CA VAL A 88 6.96 -3.65 12.68
C VAL A 88 8.29 -3.19 13.27
N PHE A 89 8.99 -4.07 14.00
CA PHE A 89 10.32 -3.77 14.52
C PHE A 89 11.33 -3.51 13.39
N LEU A 90 11.40 -4.40 12.39
CA LEU A 90 12.28 -4.24 11.23
C LEU A 90 11.92 -3.02 10.40
N PHE A 91 10.62 -2.77 10.21
CA PHE A 91 10.12 -1.58 9.52
C PHE A 91 10.58 -0.30 10.24
N SER A 92 10.44 -0.24 11.57
CA SER A 92 10.86 0.91 12.38
C SER A 92 12.37 1.12 12.36
N LEU A 93 13.15 0.03 12.42
CA LEU A 93 14.61 0.08 12.33
C LEU A 93 15.07 0.56 10.95
N ALA A 94 14.49 0.01 9.88
CA ALA A 94 14.75 0.43 8.52
C ALA A 94 14.41 1.92 8.31
N MET A 95 13.30 2.38 8.90
CA MET A 95 12.93 3.79 8.85
C MET A 95 14.00 4.70 9.47
N HIS A 96 14.54 4.31 10.63
CA HIS A 96 15.59 5.06 11.31
C HIS A 96 16.84 5.22 10.44
N PHE A 97 17.32 4.13 9.83
CA PHE A 97 18.48 4.16 8.95
C PHE A 97 18.21 4.92 7.65
N THR A 98 17.01 4.77 7.07
CA THR A 98 16.68 5.39 5.78
C THR A 98 16.79 6.90 5.85
N ARG A 99 16.35 7.50 6.96
CA ARG A 99 16.46 8.94 7.22
C ARG A 99 17.91 9.43 7.22
N GLN A 100 18.90 8.61 7.56
CA GLN A 100 20.30 9.05 7.63
C GLN A 100 21.01 8.97 6.27
N TYR A 101 20.71 7.94 5.46
CA TYR A 101 21.51 7.62 4.27
C TYR A 101 20.87 8.03 2.94
N PHE A 102 19.53 8.12 2.82
CA PHE A 102 18.85 8.26 1.52
C PHE A 102 18.36 9.69 1.20
N LEU A 103 18.76 10.69 1.98
CA LEU A 103 18.24 12.07 1.84
C LEU A 103 18.54 12.71 0.47
N GLN A 104 19.69 12.40 -0.14
CA GLN A 104 20.19 13.03 -1.36
C GLN A 104 19.99 12.18 -2.62
N SER A 105 19.36 11.00 -2.48
CA SER A 105 19.21 10.04 -3.56
C SER A 105 17.99 10.35 -4.44
N ASN A 106 18.00 9.84 -5.68
CA ASN A 106 16.86 9.92 -6.58
C ASN A 106 15.73 9.02 -6.07
N TRP A 107 14.61 9.63 -5.71
CA TRP A 107 13.43 8.98 -5.12
C TRP A 107 12.81 7.93 -6.05
N ARG A 108 12.76 8.20 -7.36
CA ARG A 108 12.26 7.21 -8.35
C ARG A 108 13.13 5.97 -8.39
N MET A 109 14.45 6.13 -8.34
CA MET A 109 15.38 5.00 -8.38
C MET A 109 15.32 4.16 -7.11
N ILE A 110 15.18 4.81 -5.94
CA ILE A 110 15.00 4.10 -4.68
C ILE A 110 13.74 3.23 -4.73
N ILE A 111 12.60 3.78 -5.14
CA ILE A 111 11.35 3.01 -5.20
C ILE A 111 11.44 1.91 -6.26
N PHE A 112 12.08 2.18 -7.40
CA PHE A 112 12.31 1.15 -8.42
C PHE A 112 13.11 -0.04 -7.88
N ILE A 113 14.29 0.21 -7.29
CA ILE A 113 15.18 -0.83 -6.76
C ILE A 113 14.49 -1.59 -5.64
N THR A 114 13.86 -0.89 -4.70
CA THR A 114 13.13 -1.53 -3.59
C THR A 114 11.97 -2.38 -4.11
N THR A 115 11.24 -1.96 -5.15
CA THR A 115 10.23 -2.81 -5.81
C THR A 115 10.83 -4.09 -6.36
N MET A 116 11.93 -3.98 -7.12
CA MET A 116 12.59 -5.15 -7.71
C MET A 116 13.05 -6.13 -6.64
N VAL A 117 13.66 -5.64 -5.56
CA VAL A 117 14.14 -6.46 -4.44
C VAL A 117 12.97 -7.15 -3.74
N THR A 118 11.91 -6.41 -3.39
CA THR A 118 10.72 -6.98 -2.74
C THR A 118 10.09 -8.08 -3.59
N VAL A 119 9.85 -7.82 -4.88
CA VAL A 119 9.23 -8.80 -5.77
C VAL A 119 10.13 -10.01 -5.95
N SER A 120 11.44 -9.84 -6.12
CA SER A 120 12.37 -10.95 -6.30
C SER A 120 12.42 -11.89 -5.09
N ILE A 121 12.43 -11.33 -3.88
CA ILE A 121 12.44 -12.11 -2.63
C ILE A 121 11.14 -12.91 -2.51
N GLN A 122 9.99 -12.24 -2.65
CA GLN A 122 8.68 -12.86 -2.48
C GLN A 122 8.41 -13.91 -3.56
N TRP A 123 8.71 -13.60 -4.82
CA TRP A 123 8.61 -14.51 -5.95
C TRP A 123 9.43 -15.77 -5.72
N THR A 124 10.69 -15.64 -5.26
CA THR A 124 11.54 -16.80 -4.98
C THR A 124 10.94 -17.70 -3.92
N VAL A 125 10.48 -17.13 -2.79
CA VAL A 125 9.93 -17.92 -1.67
C VAL A 125 8.63 -18.62 -2.06
N ASP A 126 7.72 -17.92 -2.74
CA ASP A 126 6.44 -18.48 -3.15
C ASP A 126 6.60 -19.60 -4.18
N PHE A 127 7.44 -19.41 -5.21
CA PHE A 127 7.65 -20.42 -6.23
C PHE A 127 8.36 -21.67 -5.69
N LEU A 128 9.30 -21.52 -4.75
CA LEU A 128 9.92 -22.66 -4.05
C LEU A 128 8.89 -23.46 -3.23
N CYS A 129 7.92 -22.78 -2.63
CA CYS A 129 6.83 -23.42 -1.89
C CYS A 129 5.83 -24.13 -2.82
N VAL A 130 5.43 -23.47 -3.91
CA VAL A 130 4.47 -23.98 -4.92
C VAL A 130 4.99 -25.26 -5.57
N PHE A 131 6.25 -25.28 -6.00
CA PHE A 131 6.86 -26.45 -6.66
C PHE A 131 7.39 -27.51 -5.69
N ASN A 132 7.09 -27.40 -4.39
CA ASN A 132 7.48 -28.37 -3.36
C ASN A 132 9.00 -28.57 -3.24
N VAL A 133 9.78 -27.51 -3.43
CA VAL A 133 11.24 -27.53 -3.18
C VAL A 133 11.51 -27.28 -1.71
N ILE A 134 10.90 -26.24 -1.13
CA ILE A 134 11.03 -25.88 0.30
C ILE A 134 9.66 -25.49 0.86
N ARG A 135 9.11 -26.31 1.76
CA ARG A 135 7.84 -26.05 2.47
C ARG A 135 8.05 -26.02 3.98
N SER A 136 8.85 -25.05 4.43
CA SER A 136 9.10 -24.81 5.86
C SER A 136 8.45 -23.51 6.30
N GLN A 137 7.72 -23.54 7.43
CA GLN A 137 7.06 -22.36 7.99
C GLN A 137 8.03 -21.20 8.26
N TYR A 138 9.22 -21.50 8.78
CA TYR A 138 10.22 -20.48 9.11
C TYR A 138 10.88 -19.90 7.86
N PHE A 139 11.01 -20.69 6.81
CA PHE A 139 11.52 -20.19 5.53
C PHE A 139 10.47 -19.30 4.84
N TYR A 140 9.22 -19.77 4.79
CA TYR A 140 8.10 -19.08 4.15
C TYR A 140 7.76 -17.76 4.84
N MET A 141 7.83 -17.70 6.17
CA MET A 141 7.61 -16.46 6.90
C MET A 141 8.87 -15.63 7.02
N GLY A 142 10.00 -16.26 7.35
CA GLY A 142 11.28 -15.63 7.72
C GLY A 142 11.95 -14.85 6.60
N VAL A 143 12.08 -15.45 5.41
CA VAL A 143 12.76 -14.80 4.29
C VAL A 143 11.99 -13.56 3.82
N PRO A 144 10.65 -13.60 3.67
CA PRO A 144 9.90 -12.41 3.34
C PRO A 144 9.95 -11.30 4.40
N LEU A 145 10.30 -11.51 5.68
CA LEU A 145 10.49 -10.35 6.58
C LEU A 145 11.54 -9.37 6.08
N THR A 146 12.54 -9.84 5.34
CA THR A 146 13.58 -8.96 4.81
C THR A 146 13.03 -7.91 3.83
N TYR A 147 11.89 -8.16 3.17
CA TYR A 147 11.27 -7.17 2.30
C TYR A 147 10.63 -5.99 3.07
N GLN A 148 10.43 -6.11 4.38
CA GLN A 148 9.90 -5.01 5.21
C GLN A 148 10.83 -3.79 5.19
N ILE A 149 12.14 -4.00 5.01
CA ILE A 149 13.13 -2.93 4.87
C ILE A 149 12.86 -2.10 3.59
N PRO A 150 12.80 -2.70 2.38
CA PRO A 150 12.32 -2.02 1.17
C PRO A 150 10.98 -1.28 1.34
N VAL A 151 9.98 -1.89 1.99
CA VAL A 151 8.66 -1.26 2.17
C VAL A 151 8.76 -0.02 3.08
N ALA A 152 9.55 -0.09 4.15
CA ALA A 152 9.84 1.06 5.01
C ALA A 152 10.52 2.20 4.26
N ILE A 153 11.51 1.87 3.43
CA ILE A 153 12.22 2.86 2.60
C ILE A 153 11.23 3.57 1.66
N ARG A 154 10.35 2.82 1.00
CA ARG A 154 9.32 3.40 0.12
C ARG A 154 8.40 4.35 0.87
N GLY A 155 7.90 3.93 2.03
CA GLY A 155 7.01 4.74 2.86
C GLY A 155 7.64 6.10 3.19
N ILE A 156 8.91 6.10 3.62
CA ILE A 156 9.64 7.34 3.92
C ILE A 156 9.82 8.24 2.71
N VAL A 157 10.19 7.68 1.55
CA VAL A 157 10.39 8.48 0.33
C VAL A 157 9.10 9.20 -0.06
N VAL A 158 7.95 8.51 0.07
CA VAL A 158 6.63 9.10 -0.17
C VAL A 158 6.32 10.18 0.86
N SER A 159 6.62 9.96 2.14
CA SER A 159 6.45 10.97 3.19
C SER A 159 7.30 12.22 2.90
N PHE A 160 8.56 12.08 2.47
CA PHE A 160 9.40 13.21 2.09
C PHE A 160 8.83 13.98 0.90
N ALA A 161 8.39 13.28 -0.15
CA ALA A 161 7.76 13.93 -1.30
C ALA A 161 6.48 14.69 -0.89
N THR A 162 5.72 14.15 0.07
CA THR A 162 4.49 14.76 0.58
C THR A 162 4.77 16.03 1.35
N VAL A 163 5.73 16.01 2.29
CA VAL A 163 6.10 17.19 3.10
C VAL A 163 6.66 18.31 2.23
N GLU A 164 7.49 17.98 1.23
CA GLU A 164 8.05 19.01 0.33
C GLU A 164 6.99 19.67 -0.56
N ILE A 165 5.93 18.94 -0.92
CA ILE A 165 4.84 19.43 -1.78
C ILE A 165 3.75 20.17 -0.98
N ALA A 166 3.51 19.77 0.27
CA ALA A 166 2.44 20.33 1.07
C ALA A 166 2.69 21.82 1.41
N ASP A 167 1.63 22.62 1.40
CA ASP A 167 1.70 24.03 1.80
C ASP A 167 1.85 24.13 3.32
N GLU A 168 2.63 25.10 3.81
CA GLU A 168 2.95 25.27 5.25
C GLU A 168 1.69 25.36 6.14
N ARG A 169 0.64 26.01 5.64
CA ARG A 169 -0.64 26.14 6.37
C ARG A 169 -1.47 24.85 6.40
N PHE A 170 -1.32 23.96 5.42
CA PHE A 170 -2.17 22.78 5.24
C PHE A 170 -1.35 21.49 5.13
N GLU A 171 -0.21 21.43 5.80
CA GLU A 171 0.72 20.30 5.74
C GLU A 171 0.04 19.00 6.17
N ALA A 172 -0.59 19.02 7.34
CA ALA A 172 -1.30 17.86 7.90
C ALA A 172 -2.47 17.41 7.03
N SER A 173 -3.27 18.33 6.50
CA SER A 173 -4.42 17.99 5.63
C SER A 173 -3.97 17.37 4.31
N THR A 174 -2.90 17.91 3.71
CA THR A 174 -2.32 17.36 2.47
C THR A 174 -1.75 15.97 2.72
N TYR A 175 -1.04 15.78 3.83
CA TYR A 175 -0.52 14.48 4.25
C TYR A 175 -1.63 13.45 4.46
N ALA A 176 -2.68 13.82 5.18
CA ALA A 176 -3.84 12.95 5.42
C ALA A 176 -4.54 12.58 4.12
N LEU A 177 -4.72 13.53 3.19
CA LEU A 177 -5.35 13.28 1.89
C LEU A 177 -4.53 12.27 1.07
N ILE A 178 -3.22 12.46 0.96
CA ILE A 178 -2.33 11.57 0.20
C ILE A 178 -2.28 10.18 0.82
N THR A 179 -2.19 10.09 2.15
CA THR A 179 -2.21 8.82 2.88
C THR A 179 -3.53 8.09 2.68
N THR A 180 -4.65 8.82 2.65
CA THR A 180 -5.97 8.25 2.37
C THR A 180 -6.02 7.68 0.96
N MET A 181 -5.51 8.40 -0.05
CA MET A 181 -5.44 7.90 -1.43
C MET A 181 -4.65 6.60 -1.55
N HIS A 182 -3.57 6.45 -0.80
CA HIS A 182 -2.82 5.19 -0.71
C HIS A 182 -3.67 4.07 -0.06
N ALA A 183 -4.26 4.35 1.10
CA ALA A 183 -5.00 3.35 1.87
C ALA A 183 -6.25 2.81 1.16
N VAL A 184 -6.99 3.66 0.42
CA VAL A 184 -8.21 3.24 -0.29
C VAL A 184 -7.94 2.42 -1.54
N ALA A 185 -6.70 2.45 -2.07
CA ALA A 185 -6.33 1.68 -3.25
C ALA A 185 -6.19 0.17 -2.97
N GLY A 186 -5.79 -0.22 -1.76
CA GLY A 186 -5.57 -1.61 -1.37
C GLY A 186 -6.82 -2.50 -1.48
N PRO A 187 -7.98 -2.11 -0.91
CA PRO A 187 -9.20 -2.91 -0.99
C PRO A 187 -9.72 -3.12 -2.41
N ILE A 188 -9.75 -2.06 -3.23
CA ILE A 188 -10.20 -2.15 -4.63
C ILE A 188 -9.25 -2.99 -5.47
N SER A 189 -7.93 -2.88 -5.25
CA SER A 189 -6.93 -3.75 -5.87
C SER A 189 -7.20 -5.20 -5.52
N THR A 190 -7.22 -5.54 -4.23
CA THR A 190 -7.44 -6.91 -3.76
C THR A 190 -8.74 -7.50 -4.31
N SER A 191 -9.83 -6.73 -4.35
CA SER A 191 -11.10 -7.17 -4.91
C SER A 191 -11.02 -7.48 -6.40
N LEU A 192 -10.33 -6.65 -7.19
CA LEU A 192 -10.16 -6.87 -8.63
C LEU A 192 -9.26 -8.08 -8.91
N PHE A 193 -8.13 -8.21 -8.20
CA PHE A 193 -7.22 -9.34 -8.36
C PHE A 193 -7.87 -10.66 -7.96
N LYS A 194 -8.71 -10.67 -6.90
CA LYS A 194 -9.51 -11.85 -6.55
C LYS A 194 -10.49 -12.27 -7.64
N GLN A 195 -11.12 -11.32 -8.35
CA GLN A 195 -12.00 -11.64 -9.47
C GLN A 195 -11.23 -12.26 -10.65
N ILE A 196 -10.02 -11.80 -10.90
CA ILE A 196 -9.13 -12.37 -11.92
C ILE A 196 -8.68 -13.78 -11.49
N ASP A 197 -8.29 -13.94 -10.23
CA ASP A 197 -7.85 -15.21 -9.67
C ASP A 197 -8.96 -16.26 -9.60
N ALA A 198 -10.24 -15.85 -9.50
CA ALA A 198 -11.39 -16.76 -9.50
C ALA A 198 -11.54 -17.57 -10.80
N GLN A 199 -10.86 -17.18 -11.88
CA GLN A 199 -10.84 -17.95 -13.13
C GLN A 199 -9.92 -19.18 -13.06
N PHE A 200 -9.03 -19.26 -12.06
CA PHE A 200 -8.06 -20.33 -11.90
C PHE A 200 -8.52 -21.35 -10.84
N ARG A 201 -8.11 -22.62 -11.00
CA ARG A 201 -8.38 -23.69 -10.00
C ARG A 201 -7.41 -23.61 -8.83
N ALA A 202 -7.54 -22.57 -8.03
CA ALA A 202 -6.65 -22.24 -6.91
C ALA A 202 -7.41 -22.18 -5.56
N TYR A 203 -8.51 -22.93 -5.43
CA TYR A 203 -9.31 -22.98 -4.20
C TYR A 203 -8.70 -23.92 -3.17
N LYS A 204 -9.18 -23.82 -1.92
CA LYS A 204 -8.71 -24.62 -0.79
C LYS A 204 -8.78 -26.13 -1.05
N GLN A 205 -9.84 -26.60 -1.70
CA GLN A 205 -10.02 -28.03 -2.02
C GLN A 205 -9.03 -28.49 -3.10
N ASP A 206 -8.80 -27.66 -4.13
CA ASP A 206 -7.84 -27.96 -5.20
C ASP A 206 -6.41 -28.02 -4.64
N ILE A 207 -6.03 -27.02 -3.84
CA ILE A 207 -4.69 -26.92 -3.22
C ILE A 207 -4.39 -28.11 -2.30
N ALA A 208 -5.41 -28.70 -1.69
CA ALA A 208 -5.26 -29.91 -0.86
C ALA A 208 -4.90 -31.16 -1.69
N THR A 209 -5.28 -31.23 -2.97
CA THR A 209 -4.91 -32.36 -3.85
C THR A 209 -3.44 -32.34 -4.26
N ASP A 210 -2.79 -31.17 -4.21
CA ASP A 210 -1.38 -30.94 -4.50
C ASP A 210 -0.88 -31.57 -5.84
N THR A 211 -1.75 -31.60 -6.85
CA THR A 211 -1.39 -32.13 -8.18
C THR A 211 -0.53 -31.13 -8.97
N PRO A 212 0.33 -31.60 -9.91
CA PRO A 212 1.13 -30.70 -10.75
C PRO A 212 0.30 -29.67 -11.52
N TYR A 213 -0.92 -30.03 -11.94
CA TYR A 213 -1.84 -29.12 -12.61
C TYR A 213 -2.27 -27.95 -11.72
N VAL A 214 -2.65 -28.23 -10.47
CA VAL A 214 -3.05 -27.19 -9.50
C VAL A 214 -1.87 -26.28 -9.16
N ARG A 215 -0.65 -26.83 -9.02
CA ARG A 215 0.56 -26.02 -8.78
C ARG A 215 0.79 -24.98 -9.87
N TRP A 216 0.57 -25.34 -11.14
CA TRP A 216 0.65 -24.40 -12.25
C TRP A 216 -0.48 -23.36 -12.24
N GLN A 217 -1.71 -23.76 -11.91
CA GLN A 217 -2.84 -22.83 -11.75
C GLN A 217 -2.53 -21.76 -10.70
N VAL A 218 -2.01 -22.17 -9.53
CA VAL A 218 -1.56 -21.27 -8.47
C VAL A 218 -0.39 -20.40 -8.92
N ALA A 219 0.58 -20.96 -9.66
CA ALA A 219 1.71 -20.20 -10.20
C ALA A 219 1.26 -19.10 -11.16
N TYR A 220 0.21 -19.31 -11.97
CA TYR A 220 -0.32 -18.28 -12.86
C TYR A 220 -0.95 -17.12 -12.09
N CYS A 221 -1.73 -17.37 -11.03
CA CYS A 221 -2.25 -16.33 -10.14
C CYS A 221 -1.11 -15.48 -9.55
N LEU A 222 -0.08 -16.15 -9.02
CA LEU A 222 1.08 -15.48 -8.45
C LEU A 222 1.84 -14.66 -9.51
N LEU A 223 2.03 -15.20 -10.71
CA LEU A 223 2.70 -14.50 -11.80
C LEU A 223 1.94 -13.23 -12.20
N PHE A 224 0.61 -13.29 -12.29
CA PHE A 224 -0.21 -12.13 -12.60
C PHE A 224 -0.11 -11.06 -11.51
N CYS A 225 -0.20 -11.46 -10.24
CA CYS A 225 -0.05 -10.57 -9.09
C CYS A 225 1.36 -9.95 -9.02
N TYR A 226 2.44 -10.71 -9.21
CA TYR A 226 3.79 -10.15 -9.22
C TYR A 226 4.04 -9.27 -10.45
N GLY A 227 3.44 -9.61 -11.60
CA GLY A 227 3.43 -8.78 -12.79
C GLY A 227 2.81 -7.40 -12.54
N SER A 228 1.68 -7.33 -11.82
CA SER A 228 1.09 -6.05 -11.44
C SER A 228 1.98 -5.28 -10.47
N ARG A 229 2.61 -5.94 -9.50
CA ARG A 229 3.55 -5.28 -8.59
C ARG A 229 4.71 -4.64 -9.34
N LEU A 230 5.25 -5.31 -10.37
CA LEU A 230 6.27 -4.75 -11.24
C LEU A 230 5.72 -3.60 -12.10
N PHE A 231 4.47 -3.71 -12.58
CA PHE A 231 3.79 -2.67 -13.32
C PHE A 231 3.59 -1.38 -12.51
N SER A 232 3.55 -1.46 -11.18
CA SER A 232 3.52 -0.27 -10.29
C SER A 232 4.68 0.69 -10.57
N ASN A 233 5.83 0.21 -11.08
CA ASN A 233 6.97 1.07 -11.41
C ASN A 233 6.68 2.05 -12.55
N ILE A 234 5.71 1.77 -13.41
CA ILE A 234 5.31 2.71 -14.46
C ILE A 234 4.81 4.00 -13.81
N THR A 235 4.05 3.91 -12.72
CA THR A 235 3.52 5.08 -12.00
C THR A 235 4.61 6.01 -11.44
N LEU A 236 5.88 5.57 -11.37
CA LEU A 236 7.00 6.40 -10.92
C LEU A 236 7.20 7.66 -11.76
N PHE A 237 6.69 7.73 -12.99
CA PHE A 237 6.72 8.96 -13.78
C PHE A 237 5.97 10.12 -13.10
N LEU A 238 4.96 9.83 -12.27
CA LEU A 238 4.21 10.84 -11.53
C LEU A 238 4.95 11.33 -10.28
N LEU A 239 5.86 10.55 -9.71
CA LEU A 239 6.60 10.98 -8.53
C LEU A 239 7.72 11.96 -8.94
N PRO A 240 8.01 13.07 -8.22
CA PRO A 240 9.21 13.85 -8.47
C PRO A 240 10.49 13.02 -8.27
N ARG A 241 11.56 13.27 -9.03
CA ARG A 241 12.83 12.52 -8.92
C ARG A 241 13.61 12.87 -7.67
N GLN A 242 13.48 14.09 -7.17
CA GLN A 242 14.24 14.57 -6.02
C GLN A 242 13.53 15.78 -5.38
N LYS A 243 13.97 16.14 -4.18
CA LYS A 243 13.55 17.34 -3.45
C LYS A 243 13.52 18.61 -4.30
N LYS A 244 14.55 18.87 -5.13
CA LYS A 244 14.61 20.07 -5.99
C LYS A 244 13.44 20.12 -6.98
N GLU A 245 13.18 19.01 -7.68
CA GLU A 245 12.06 18.92 -8.64
C GLU A 245 10.70 19.03 -7.92
N ALA A 246 10.57 18.50 -6.71
CA ALA A 246 9.36 18.64 -5.91
C ALA A 246 9.08 20.11 -5.56
N GLN A 247 10.12 20.87 -5.18
CA GLN A 247 10.01 22.30 -4.88
C GLN A 247 9.71 23.12 -6.13
N GLU A 248 10.34 22.80 -7.28
CA GLU A 248 10.03 23.42 -8.57
C GLU A 248 8.58 23.16 -8.98
N LEU A 249 8.08 21.93 -8.82
CA LEU A 249 6.68 21.57 -9.08
C LEU A 249 5.71 22.29 -8.14
N LYS A 250 6.10 22.53 -6.88
CA LYS A 250 5.30 23.30 -5.92
C LYS A 250 5.21 24.79 -6.30
N MET A 251 6.31 25.39 -6.74
CA MET A 251 6.38 26.82 -7.10
C MET A 251 5.82 27.14 -8.49
N MET A 252 6.15 26.32 -9.50
CA MET A 252 5.82 26.57 -10.91
C MET A 252 4.61 25.76 -11.40
N GLY A 253 4.01 24.94 -10.54
CA GLY A 253 2.92 24.06 -10.89
C GLY A 253 1.64 24.82 -11.25
N ASN A 254 1.20 24.71 -12.51
CA ASN A 254 -0.13 25.16 -12.91
C ASN A 254 -1.22 24.50 -12.07
N THR A 255 -2.36 25.18 -11.92
CA THR A 255 -3.54 24.59 -11.29
C THR A 255 -4.39 23.88 -12.34
N ASN A 256 -4.87 22.68 -12.01
CA ASN A 256 -5.80 21.94 -12.87
C ASN A 256 -6.93 21.33 -12.02
N PRO A 257 -8.10 22.00 -11.94
CA PRO A 257 -9.19 21.54 -11.11
C PRO A 257 -9.79 20.22 -11.57
N ARG A 258 -9.79 19.95 -12.89
CA ARG A 258 -10.40 18.74 -13.44
C ARG A 258 -9.68 17.47 -12.97
N MET A 259 -8.35 17.51 -12.96
CA MET A 259 -7.54 16.37 -12.49
C MET A 259 -7.69 16.14 -10.98
N SER A 260 -7.76 17.21 -10.20
CA SER A 260 -7.99 17.12 -8.75
C SER A 260 -9.36 16.50 -8.44
N VAL A 261 -10.44 16.97 -9.10
CA VAL A 261 -11.77 16.36 -8.98
C VAL A 261 -11.74 14.88 -9.39
N ALA A 262 -11.09 14.55 -10.52
CA ALA A 262 -11.00 13.16 -10.97
C ALA A 262 -10.35 12.25 -9.92
N MET A 263 -9.26 12.68 -9.30
CA MET A 263 -8.59 11.89 -8.24
C MET A 263 -9.45 11.75 -6.99
N LEU A 264 -10.17 12.80 -6.58
CA LEU A 264 -11.09 12.73 -5.46
C LEU A 264 -12.27 11.79 -5.73
N VAL A 265 -12.83 11.81 -6.94
CA VAL A 265 -13.93 10.91 -7.35
C VAL A 265 -13.44 9.45 -7.36
N ILE A 266 -12.25 9.20 -7.91
CA ILE A 266 -11.65 7.85 -7.90
C ILE A 266 -11.41 7.37 -6.46
N GLY A 267 -10.85 8.23 -5.60
CA GLY A 267 -10.62 7.91 -4.20
C GLY A 267 -11.92 7.65 -3.43
N LEU A 268 -12.95 8.45 -3.65
CA LEU A 268 -14.27 8.24 -3.05
C LEU A 268 -14.92 6.96 -3.53
N PHE A 269 -14.85 6.67 -4.83
CA PHE A 269 -15.34 5.41 -5.38
C PHE A 269 -14.62 4.20 -4.77
N ALA A 270 -13.29 4.25 -4.67
CA ALA A 270 -12.49 3.19 -4.05
C ALA A 270 -12.80 3.03 -2.56
N LEU A 271 -13.06 4.13 -1.84
CA LEU A 271 -13.49 4.11 -0.44
C LEU A 271 -14.85 3.41 -0.30
N VAL A 272 -15.85 3.82 -1.08
CA VAL A 272 -17.18 3.20 -1.06
C VAL A 272 -17.08 1.73 -1.41
N TRP A 273 -16.33 1.38 -2.46
CA TRP A 273 -16.08 -0.02 -2.85
C TRP A 273 -15.44 -0.83 -1.72
N GLY A 274 -14.40 -0.28 -1.09
CA GLY A 274 -13.72 -0.92 0.04
C GLY A 274 -14.65 -1.14 1.23
N VAL A 275 -15.48 -0.16 1.58
CA VAL A 275 -16.46 -0.28 2.66
C VAL A 275 -17.52 -1.33 2.32
N THR A 276 -18.10 -1.28 1.12
CA THR A 276 -19.12 -2.23 0.68
C THR A 276 -18.59 -3.67 0.67
N THR A 277 -17.41 -3.90 0.09
CA THR A 277 -16.79 -5.25 0.03
C THR A 277 -16.46 -5.81 1.41
N ASN A 278 -15.99 -4.96 2.34
CA ASN A 278 -15.78 -5.38 3.72
C ASN A 278 -17.09 -5.73 4.44
N ILE A 279 -18.16 -4.93 4.25
CA ILE A 279 -19.47 -5.22 4.84
C ILE A 279 -20.05 -6.52 4.27
N MET A 280 -19.98 -6.73 2.95
CA MET A 280 -20.44 -7.98 2.31
C MET A 280 -19.67 -9.21 2.79
N SER A 281 -18.39 -9.06 3.14
CA SER A 281 -17.59 -10.16 3.70
C SER A 281 -18.03 -10.58 5.11
N ILE A 282 -18.74 -9.70 5.84
CA ILE A 282 -19.24 -9.97 7.19
C ILE A 282 -20.61 -10.64 7.15
N ASP A 283 -21.46 -10.29 6.19
CA ASP A 283 -22.81 -10.84 6.07
C ASP A 283 -22.81 -12.22 5.40
N PRO A 284 -23.24 -13.30 6.09
CA PRO A 284 -23.21 -14.66 5.57
C PRO A 284 -24.04 -14.86 4.30
N ASN A 285 -25.05 -14.03 4.03
CA ASN A 285 -25.86 -14.13 2.81
C ASN A 285 -25.16 -13.56 1.56
N SER A 286 -24.24 -12.61 1.73
CA SER A 286 -23.55 -11.93 0.64
C SER A 286 -22.08 -12.31 0.50
N ALA A 287 -21.52 -13.02 1.48
CA ALA A 287 -20.15 -13.54 1.47
C ALA A 287 -19.86 -14.51 0.30
N CYS A 288 -20.89 -15.18 -0.23
CA CYS A 288 -20.75 -16.11 -1.36
C CYS A 288 -20.75 -15.43 -2.74
N LEU A 289 -21.09 -14.13 -2.84
CA LEU A 289 -21.00 -13.43 -4.12
C LEU A 289 -19.55 -13.35 -4.60
N SER A 290 -19.35 -13.52 -5.91
CA SER A 290 -18.04 -13.38 -6.57
C SER A 290 -17.40 -12.00 -6.31
N ILE A 291 -18.21 -10.95 -6.19
CA ILE A 291 -17.76 -9.59 -5.83
C ILE A 291 -17.16 -9.53 -4.42
N ALA A 292 -17.65 -10.35 -3.48
CA ALA A 292 -17.12 -10.47 -2.12
C ALA A 292 -15.93 -11.46 -2.04
N GLY A 293 -15.54 -12.08 -3.15
CA GLY A 293 -14.47 -13.08 -3.20
C GLY A 293 -14.91 -14.48 -2.78
N GLY A 294 -16.22 -14.74 -2.69
CA GLY A 294 -16.77 -16.08 -2.53
C GLY A 294 -16.67 -16.89 -3.84
N PRO A 295 -16.72 -18.23 -3.77
CA PRO A 295 -16.65 -19.11 -4.95
C PRO A 295 -17.84 -19.00 -5.92
N GLY A 296 -18.75 -18.04 -5.71
CA GLY A 296 -20.10 -18.08 -6.26
C GLY A 296 -20.96 -19.03 -5.42
N CYS A 297 -22.23 -18.66 -5.21
CA CYS A 297 -23.23 -19.63 -4.75
C CYS A 297 -23.48 -20.69 -5.82
#